data_AF-A0AAN5CZP8-F1
#
_entry.id   AF-A0AAN5CZP8-F1
#
_cell.length_a   1.000
_cell.length_b   1.000
_cell.length_c   1.000
_cell.angle_alpha   90.00
_cell.angle_beta   90.00
_cell.angle_gamma   90.00
#
_symmetry.space_group_name_H-M   'P 1'
#
loop_
_entity.id
_entity.type
_entity.pdbx_description
1 polymer ?
#
loop_
_entity_poly.entity_id
_entity_poly.type
_entity_poly.pdbx_seq_one_letter_code
_entity_poly.pdbx_strand_id
1 'polypeptide(L)'
;MSEVEESLVPKSSQLRRNYYTFPSAMDFDREGNADVLVSAIRSNIQKLNGQVRDIENWAQRIGGDDGERTREHFNELANDANKLAKDTNRQMQQLVHLSNTDRSIRVQRDRLSDEFMQILNRLQSAQRSAERAQKEGMKRVRYTQEQEEEEAMRRSEAASFDAQRQSQLQRQQQANVREMKERTEALQELERDIADVQTIFTDLARIVHDQGEMVESIEENVDMAQIRVEQGATQLQQAVYYQSQARKKKCMLLIFLCVFLLVIALTIYFYVK
;
A
#
# COMPACT_ATOMS: atom_id res chain seq x y z
N MET A 1 -41.90 -49.92 -45.53
CA MET A 1 -40.69 -50.79 -45.56
C MET A 1 -39.83 -50.22 -46.66
N SER A 2 -38.67 -49.62 -46.43
CA SER A 2 -37.64 -49.95 -45.44
C SER A 2 -36.72 -48.74 -45.22
N GLU A 3 -36.27 -48.62 -43.98
CA GLU A 3 -34.94 -48.20 -43.53
C GLU A 3 -34.41 -46.79 -43.84
N VAL A 4 -34.42 -46.02 -42.74
CA VAL A 4 -33.55 -44.90 -42.37
C VAL A 4 -32.08 -45.31 -42.54
N GLU A 5 -31.35 -44.60 -43.39
CA GLU A 5 -29.90 -44.73 -43.52
C GLU A 5 -29.23 -43.86 -42.45
N GLU A 6 -29.04 -44.45 -41.27
CA GLU A 6 -28.27 -43.89 -40.17
C GLU A 6 -26.77 -44.00 -40.48
N SER A 7 -26.20 -42.91 -40.98
CA SER A 7 -24.78 -42.78 -41.28
C SER A 7 -23.95 -42.70 -39.98
N LEU A 8 -23.30 -43.82 -39.65
CA LEU A 8 -22.30 -43.95 -38.59
C LEU A 8 -21.09 -43.05 -38.85
N VAL A 9 -20.90 -42.03 -38.01
CA VAL A 9 -19.59 -41.40 -37.79
C VAL A 9 -19.08 -41.80 -36.41
N PRO A 10 -17.88 -42.40 -36.28
CA PRO A 10 -17.36 -42.84 -34.99
C PRO A 10 -16.97 -41.65 -34.10
N LYS A 11 -17.57 -41.62 -32.90
CA LYS A 11 -17.19 -40.77 -31.75
C LYS A 11 -15.83 -41.23 -31.20
N SER A 12 -14.73 -40.83 -31.83
CA SER A 12 -13.40 -40.98 -31.24
C SER A 12 -12.95 -39.67 -30.57
N SER A 13 -13.10 -39.66 -29.24
CA SER A 13 -12.04 -39.18 -28.34
C SER A 13 -11.71 -37.68 -28.40
N GLN A 14 -12.61 -36.89 -27.80
CA GLN A 14 -12.30 -35.58 -27.19
C GLN A 14 -11.26 -35.77 -26.06
N LEU A 15 -9.99 -36.03 -26.42
CA LEU A 15 -8.87 -35.86 -25.51
C LEU A 15 -8.59 -34.35 -25.43
N ARG A 16 -9.21 -33.67 -24.46
CA ARG A 16 -8.79 -32.34 -24.02
C ARG A 16 -7.33 -32.42 -23.60
N ARG A 17 -6.45 -32.00 -24.50
CA ARG A 17 -5.04 -31.78 -24.21
C ARG A 17 -4.97 -30.52 -23.32
N ASN A 18 -4.92 -30.71 -22.01
CA ASN A 18 -4.54 -29.65 -21.08
C ASN A 18 -3.09 -29.27 -21.40
N TYR A 19 -2.91 -28.21 -22.17
CA TYR A 19 -1.64 -27.53 -22.26
C TYR A 19 -1.43 -26.81 -20.93
N TYR A 20 -0.50 -27.30 -20.11
CA TYR A 20 0.12 -26.47 -19.10
C TYR A 20 0.89 -25.37 -19.84
N THR A 21 0.28 -24.20 -19.96
CA THR A 21 0.96 -23.01 -20.46
C THR A 21 2.02 -22.64 -19.43
N PHE A 22 3.30 -22.88 -19.74
CA PHE A 22 4.38 -22.32 -18.96
C PHE A 22 4.28 -20.79 -19.04
N PRO A 23 4.37 -20.05 -17.91
CA PRO A 23 4.41 -18.60 -17.93
C PRO A 23 5.51 -18.13 -18.88
N SER A 24 5.19 -17.21 -19.77
CA SER A 24 6.18 -16.64 -20.68
C SER A 24 7.19 -15.85 -19.85
N ALA A 25 8.44 -15.71 -20.29
CA ALA A 25 9.45 -14.92 -19.57
C ALA A 25 8.96 -13.47 -19.28
N MET A 26 8.11 -12.94 -20.16
CA MET A 26 7.45 -11.64 -20.02
C MET A 26 6.41 -11.59 -18.88
N ASP A 27 5.78 -12.72 -18.54
CA ASP A 27 4.85 -12.82 -17.41
C ASP A 27 5.62 -12.83 -16.08
N PHE A 28 6.78 -13.50 -16.05
CA PHE A 28 7.65 -13.56 -14.86
C PHE A 28 8.22 -12.17 -14.49
N ASP A 29 8.66 -11.40 -15.49
CA ASP A 29 9.12 -10.02 -15.28
C ASP A 29 7.99 -9.08 -14.85
N ARG A 30 6.76 -9.31 -15.32
CA ARG A 30 5.57 -8.51 -14.96
C ARG A 30 5.10 -8.78 -13.54
N GLU A 31 5.08 -10.06 -13.12
CA GLU A 31 4.69 -10.50 -11.78
C GLU A 31 5.70 -9.99 -10.74
N GLY A 32 7.01 -10.10 -11.03
CA GLY A 32 8.07 -9.54 -10.18
C GLY A 32 7.99 -8.03 -10.02
N ASN A 33 7.62 -7.30 -11.08
CA ASN A 33 7.44 -5.84 -11.00
C ASN A 33 6.20 -5.43 -10.18
N ALA A 34 5.12 -6.21 -10.26
CA ALA A 34 3.90 -5.95 -9.49
C ALA A 34 4.11 -6.19 -7.99
N ASP A 35 4.79 -7.26 -7.60
CA ASP A 35 5.09 -7.55 -6.19
C ASP A 35 5.98 -6.48 -5.54
N VAL A 36 6.95 -5.95 -6.30
CA VAL A 36 7.79 -4.82 -5.87
C VAL A 36 6.94 -3.57 -5.62
N LEU A 37 6.00 -3.26 -6.53
CA LEU A 37 5.08 -2.13 -6.36
C LEU A 37 4.14 -2.30 -5.16
N VAL A 38 3.54 -3.48 -5.00
CA VAL A 38 2.68 -3.80 -3.84
C VAL A 38 3.44 -3.59 -2.52
N SER A 39 4.68 -4.08 -2.45
CA SER A 39 5.53 -3.93 -1.27
C SER A 39 5.88 -2.45 -1.01
N ALA A 40 6.22 -1.70 -2.06
CA ALA A 40 6.51 -0.27 -1.96
C ALA A 40 5.29 0.54 -1.49
N ILE A 41 4.12 0.30 -2.06
CA ILE A 41 2.85 0.94 -1.67
C ILE A 41 2.54 0.65 -0.20
N ARG A 42 2.66 -0.62 0.23
CA ARG A 42 2.44 -1.00 1.63
C ARG A 42 3.38 -0.27 2.57
N SER A 43 4.67 -0.20 2.23
CA SER A 43 5.67 0.53 3.00
C SER A 43 5.33 2.03 3.10
N ASN A 44 4.89 2.63 2.00
CA ASN A 44 4.48 4.03 1.98
C ASN A 44 3.23 4.28 2.83
N ILE A 45 2.20 3.41 2.76
CA ILE A 45 1.02 3.50 3.63
C ILE A 45 1.42 3.44 5.11
N GLN A 46 2.33 2.54 5.48
CA GLN A 46 2.80 2.41 6.87
C GLN A 46 3.53 3.66 7.34
N LYS A 47 4.44 4.21 6.52
CA LYS A 47 5.14 5.47 6.81
C LYS A 47 4.17 6.64 6.93
N LEU A 48 3.24 6.76 5.97
CA LEU A 48 2.22 7.80 5.96
C LEU A 48 1.34 7.73 7.21
N ASN A 49 0.94 6.53 7.62
CA ASN A 49 0.19 6.33 8.86
C ASN A 49 0.97 6.80 10.11
N GLY A 50 2.30 6.63 10.12
CA GLY A 50 3.17 7.19 11.15
C GLY A 50 3.14 8.73 11.14
N GLN A 51 3.38 9.33 9.99
CA GLN A 51 3.37 10.80 9.84
C GLN A 51 2.01 11.41 10.20
N VAL A 52 0.91 10.76 9.81
CA VAL A 52 -0.46 11.20 10.17
C VAL A 52 -0.66 11.20 11.69
N ARG A 53 -0.16 10.21 12.42
CA ARG A 53 -0.24 10.19 13.89
C ARG A 53 0.54 11.35 14.49
N ASP A 54 1.72 11.65 13.96
CA ASP A 54 2.53 12.77 14.42
C ASP A 54 1.84 14.12 14.15
N ILE A 55 1.17 14.27 13.00
CA ILE A 55 0.33 15.43 12.68
C ILE A 55 -0.88 15.53 13.63
N GLU A 56 -1.58 14.43 13.89
CA GLU A 56 -2.71 14.36 14.83
C GLU A 56 -2.27 14.81 16.24
N ASN A 57 -1.13 14.31 16.72
CA ASN A 57 -0.56 14.68 18.00
C ASN A 57 -0.16 16.16 18.05
N TRP A 58 0.40 16.69 16.97
CA TRP A 58 0.73 18.10 16.87
C TRP A 58 -0.52 18.98 16.92
N ALA A 59 -1.56 18.64 16.16
CA ALA A 59 -2.83 19.38 16.11
C ALA A 59 -3.50 19.49 17.49
N GLN A 60 -3.36 18.48 18.34
CA GLN A 60 -3.87 18.50 19.71
C GLN A 60 -3.09 19.42 20.67
N ARG A 61 -1.82 19.72 20.35
CA ARG A 61 -0.91 20.49 21.23
C ARG A 61 -0.93 22.00 21.00
N ILE A 62 -1.46 22.48 19.87
CA ILE A 62 -1.55 23.92 19.50
C ILE A 62 -2.37 24.77 20.48
N GLY A 63 -2.99 24.17 21.51
CA GLY A 63 -3.65 24.91 22.58
C GLY A 63 -2.71 25.76 23.47
N GLY A 64 -1.38 25.56 23.38
CA GLY A 64 -0.36 26.32 24.12
C GLY A 64 0.38 27.38 23.31
N ASP A 65 1.15 28.23 23.98
CA ASP A 65 2.07 29.27 23.46
C ASP A 65 3.27 28.67 22.68
N ASP A 66 3.03 27.60 21.91
CA ASP A 66 4.08 26.81 21.30
C ASP A 66 4.70 27.58 20.11
N GLY A 67 6.03 27.74 20.21
CA GLY A 67 6.84 28.63 19.39
C GLY A 67 7.10 28.17 17.95
N GLU A 68 7.82 29.03 17.23
CA GLU A 68 8.09 28.96 15.78
C GLU A 68 8.65 27.60 15.33
N ARG A 69 9.57 27.01 16.10
CA ARG A 69 10.22 25.73 15.77
C ARG A 69 9.25 24.55 15.69
N THR A 70 8.18 24.58 16.46
CA THR A 70 7.15 23.53 16.47
C THR A 70 6.25 23.62 15.25
N ARG A 71 6.09 24.82 14.66
CA ARG A 71 5.35 25.04 13.41
C ARG A 71 6.14 24.62 12.19
N GLU A 72 7.42 25.00 12.13
CA GLU A 72 8.33 24.58 11.04
C GLU A 72 8.35 23.05 10.89
N HIS A 73 8.52 22.33 12.01
CA HIS A 73 8.52 20.86 12.00
C HIS A 73 7.18 20.27 11.54
N PHE A 74 6.05 20.90 11.90
CA PHE A 74 4.75 20.46 11.40
C PHE A 74 4.61 20.68 9.89
N ASN A 75 5.01 21.84 9.38
CA ASN A 75 4.93 22.14 7.95
C ASN A 75 5.80 21.16 7.14
N GLU A 76 6.99 20.83 7.64
CA GLU A 76 7.86 19.80 7.03
C GLU A 76 7.15 18.42 7.01
N LEU A 77 6.59 18.01 8.15
CA LEU A 77 5.88 16.74 8.27
C LEU A 77 4.63 16.65 7.38
N ALA A 78 3.85 17.73 7.30
CA ALA A 78 2.66 17.82 6.46
C ALA A 78 3.02 17.75 4.96
N ASN A 79 4.06 18.49 4.56
CA ASN A 79 4.60 18.45 3.20
C ASN A 79 5.09 17.05 2.82
N ASP A 80 5.84 16.40 3.71
CA ASP A 80 6.38 15.07 3.44
C ASP A 80 5.28 14.00 3.39
N ALA A 81 4.26 14.11 4.25
CA ALA A 81 3.06 13.27 4.17
C ALA A 81 2.35 13.45 2.82
N ASN A 82 2.24 14.68 2.31
CA ASN A 82 1.65 14.95 1.01
C ASN A 82 2.47 14.40 -0.17
N LYS A 83 3.79 14.57 -0.14
CA LYS A 83 4.67 13.97 -1.16
C LYS A 83 4.51 12.46 -1.17
N LEU A 84 4.54 11.83 0.00
CA LEU A 84 4.38 10.39 0.14
C LEU A 84 3.00 9.92 -0.33
N ALA A 85 1.94 10.67 -0.03
CA ALA A 85 0.60 10.39 -0.54
C ALA A 85 0.54 10.48 -2.08
N LYS A 86 1.14 11.52 -2.69
CA LYS A 86 1.21 11.67 -4.15
C LYS A 86 1.98 10.53 -4.80
N ASP A 87 3.12 10.14 -4.24
CA ASP A 87 3.91 9.04 -4.77
C ASP A 87 3.20 7.69 -4.62
N THR A 88 2.52 7.47 -3.50
CA THR A 88 1.67 6.30 -3.29
C THR A 88 0.53 6.25 -4.31
N ASN A 89 -0.11 7.38 -4.60
CA ASN A 89 -1.14 7.47 -5.64
C ASN A 89 -0.58 7.10 -7.02
N ARG A 90 0.59 7.63 -7.41
CA ARG A 90 1.25 7.28 -8.68
C ARG A 90 1.53 5.78 -8.78
N GLN A 91 2.06 5.19 -7.71
CA GLN A 91 2.31 3.75 -7.66
C GLN A 91 1.02 2.93 -7.72
N MET A 92 -0.06 3.40 -7.09
CA MET A 92 -1.38 2.76 -7.19
C MET A 92 -1.91 2.77 -8.62
N GLN A 93 -1.79 3.90 -9.33
CA GLN A 93 -2.16 3.99 -10.75
C GLN A 93 -1.32 3.03 -11.61
N GLN A 94 -0.02 2.88 -11.34
CA GLN A 94 0.83 1.90 -12.01
C GLN A 94 0.38 0.46 -11.72
N LEU A 95 0.03 0.16 -10.46
CA LEU A 95 -0.46 -1.15 -10.04
C LEU A 95 -1.77 -1.51 -10.75
N VAL A 96 -2.65 -0.54 -11.01
CA VAL A 96 -3.89 -0.76 -11.78
C VAL A 96 -3.58 -1.35 -13.15
N HIS A 97 -2.63 -0.77 -13.90
CA HIS A 97 -2.24 -1.26 -15.24
C HIS A 97 -1.66 -2.69 -15.22
N LEU A 98 -0.97 -3.07 -14.16
CA LEU A 98 -0.42 -4.43 -13.99
C LEU A 98 -1.47 -5.43 -13.50
N SER A 99 -2.41 -4.98 -12.67
CA SER A 99 -3.44 -5.82 -12.03
C SER A 99 -4.50 -6.34 -13.00
N ASN A 100 -4.74 -5.69 -14.14
CA ASN A 100 -5.86 -6.03 -15.03
C ASN A 100 -5.84 -7.46 -15.57
N THR A 101 -4.70 -8.15 -15.55
CA THR A 101 -4.55 -9.52 -16.06
C THR A 101 -4.46 -10.57 -14.95
N ASP A 102 -4.24 -10.17 -13.69
CA ASP A 102 -3.97 -11.08 -12.57
C ASP A 102 -4.93 -10.84 -11.39
N ARG A 103 -5.73 -11.86 -11.06
CA ARG A 103 -6.71 -11.82 -9.96
C ARG A 103 -6.06 -11.64 -8.58
N SER A 104 -4.91 -12.25 -8.33
CA SER A 104 -4.17 -12.11 -7.07
C SER A 104 -3.71 -10.67 -6.87
N ILE A 105 -3.14 -10.06 -7.91
CA ILE A 105 -2.69 -8.66 -7.88
C ILE A 105 -3.89 -7.71 -7.73
N ARG A 106 -5.04 -7.98 -8.35
CA ARG A 106 -6.28 -7.20 -8.14
C ARG A 106 -6.71 -7.20 -6.68
N VAL A 107 -6.80 -8.37 -6.04
CA VAL A 107 -7.18 -8.47 -4.62
C VAL A 107 -6.22 -7.68 -3.72
N GLN A 108 -4.92 -7.72 -4.02
CA GLN A 108 -3.93 -6.94 -3.27
C GLN A 108 -4.11 -5.43 -3.48
N ARG A 109 -4.31 -4.99 -4.71
CA ARG A 109 -4.59 -3.59 -5.06
C ARG A 109 -5.85 -3.07 -4.36
N ASP A 110 -6.92 -3.86 -4.32
CA ASP A 110 -8.19 -3.44 -3.72
C ASP A 110 -8.03 -3.21 -2.21
N ARG A 111 -7.38 -4.17 -1.52
CA ARG A 111 -7.04 -4.02 -0.09
C ARG A 111 -6.16 -2.80 0.16
N LEU A 112 -5.12 -2.60 -0.65
CA LEU A 112 -4.24 -1.44 -0.51
C LEU A 112 -4.96 -0.12 -0.81
N SER A 113 -5.94 -0.11 -1.71
CA SER A 113 -6.76 1.07 -2.01
C SER A 113 -7.64 1.43 -0.82
N ASP A 114 -8.28 0.45 -0.18
CA ASP A 114 -9.07 0.65 1.04
C ASP A 114 -8.22 1.17 2.20
N GLU A 115 -7.06 0.54 2.44
CA GLU A 115 -6.11 0.99 3.46
C GLU A 115 -5.64 2.43 3.19
N PHE A 116 -5.31 2.74 1.93
CA PHE A 116 -4.85 4.07 1.55
C PHE A 116 -5.96 5.12 1.71
N MET A 117 -7.21 4.82 1.30
CA MET A 117 -8.36 5.70 1.53
C MET A 117 -8.56 6.02 3.02
N GLN A 118 -8.42 5.03 3.90
CA GLN A 118 -8.55 5.24 5.34
C GLN A 118 -7.46 6.18 5.87
N ILE A 119 -6.22 6.01 5.43
CA ILE A 119 -5.11 6.89 5.85
C ILE A 119 -5.26 8.30 5.29
N LEU A 120 -5.68 8.47 4.03
CA LEU A 120 -5.93 9.78 3.44
C LEU A 120 -7.05 10.53 4.18
N ASN A 121 -8.09 9.83 4.63
CA ASN A 121 -9.19 10.44 5.41
C ASN A 121 -8.66 11.00 6.73
N ARG A 122 -7.81 10.22 7.41
CA ARG A 122 -7.18 10.66 8.64
C ARG A 122 -6.21 11.82 8.41
N LEU A 123 -5.41 11.77 7.35
CA LEU A 123 -4.53 12.88 6.95
C LEU A 123 -5.32 14.17 6.75
N GLN A 124 -6.39 14.13 5.95
CA GLN A 124 -7.23 15.29 5.67
C GLN A 124 -7.90 15.83 6.94
N SER A 125 -8.40 14.94 7.81
CA SER A 125 -8.98 15.33 9.10
C SER A 125 -7.94 16.01 10.00
N ALA A 126 -6.74 15.45 10.08
CA ALA A 126 -5.66 15.98 10.90
C ALA A 126 -5.17 17.36 10.38
N GLN A 127 -5.00 17.50 9.07
CA GLN A 127 -4.67 18.78 8.43
C GLN A 127 -5.76 19.83 8.65
N ARG A 128 -7.05 19.49 8.54
CA ARG A 128 -8.15 20.42 8.84
C ARG A 128 -8.21 20.82 10.31
N SER A 129 -7.87 19.90 11.22
CA SER A 129 -7.77 20.22 12.64
C SER A 129 -6.63 21.21 12.89
N ALA A 130 -5.47 20.98 12.27
CA ALA A 130 -4.32 21.89 12.29
C ALA A 130 -4.67 23.28 11.72
N GLU A 131 -5.36 23.33 10.59
CA GLU A 131 -5.82 24.57 9.93
C GLU A 131 -6.73 25.39 10.87
N ARG A 132 -7.69 24.75 11.54
CA ARG A 132 -8.57 25.40 12.52
C ARG A 132 -7.78 25.96 13.69
N ALA A 133 -6.88 25.16 14.25
CA ALA A 133 -6.06 25.56 15.38
C ALA A 133 -5.12 26.73 15.04
N GLN A 134 -4.53 26.74 13.84
CA GLN A 134 -3.74 27.88 13.35
C GLN A 134 -4.62 29.14 13.15
N LYS A 135 -5.80 29.00 12.54
CA LYS A 135 -6.76 30.11 12.37
C LYS A 135 -7.20 30.70 13.72
N GLU A 136 -7.45 29.86 14.72
CA GLU A 136 -7.76 30.30 16.08
C GLU A 136 -6.59 31.01 16.76
N GLY A 137 -5.38 30.46 16.64
CA GLY A 137 -4.16 31.10 17.14
C GLY A 137 -3.90 32.47 16.50
N MET A 138 -4.17 32.61 15.20
CA MET A 138 -4.05 33.87 14.47
C MET A 138 -5.09 34.92 14.91
N LYS A 139 -6.34 34.49 15.17
CA LYS A 139 -7.38 35.37 15.72
C LYS A 139 -7.02 35.89 17.11
N ARG A 140 -6.41 35.06 17.96
CA ARG A 140 -5.96 35.46 19.30
C ARG A 140 -4.87 36.54 19.21
N VAL A 141 -3.84 36.33 18.38
CA VAL A 141 -2.75 37.31 18.17
C VAL A 141 -3.30 38.63 17.66
N ARG A 142 -4.22 38.58 16.69
CA ARG A 142 -4.88 39.79 16.17
C ARG A 142 -5.69 40.52 17.23
N TYR A 143 -6.45 39.80 18.06
CA TYR A 143 -7.21 40.39 19.16
C TYR A 143 -6.30 41.06 20.19
N THR A 144 -5.20 40.41 20.59
CA THR A 144 -4.21 41.02 21.49
C THR A 144 -3.55 42.25 20.87
N GLN A 145 -3.25 42.22 19.57
CA GLN A 145 -2.69 43.37 18.86
C GLN A 145 -3.68 44.54 18.84
N GLU A 146 -4.95 44.30 18.53
CA GLU A 146 -6.00 45.34 18.53
C GLU A 146 -6.17 45.96 19.93
N GLN A 147 -6.10 45.15 21.00
CA GLN A 147 -6.12 45.65 22.38
C GLN A 147 -4.88 46.48 22.74
N GLU A 148 -3.68 46.02 22.37
CA GLU A 148 -2.44 46.76 22.60
C GLU A 148 -2.42 48.10 21.85
N GLU A 149 -2.96 48.15 20.64
CA GLU A 149 -3.10 49.37 19.84
C GLU A 149 -4.10 50.36 20.46
N GLU A 150 -5.26 49.90 20.93
CA GLU A 150 -6.24 50.74 21.64
C GLU A 150 -5.67 51.29 22.96
N GLU A 151 -4.98 50.45 23.74
CA GLU A 151 -4.33 50.90 24.98
C GLU A 151 -3.22 51.92 24.68
N ALA A 152 -2.41 51.69 23.65
CA ALA A 152 -1.37 52.64 23.23
C ALA A 152 -1.95 53.99 22.80
N MET A 153 -3.08 53.98 22.08
CA MET A 153 -3.78 55.19 21.65
C MET A 153 -4.34 55.97 22.85
N ARG A 154 -5.03 55.30 23.78
CA ARG A 154 -5.54 55.91 25.02
C ARG A 154 -4.43 56.50 25.89
N ARG A 155 -3.28 55.83 25.95
CA ARG A 155 -2.12 56.28 26.74
C ARG A 155 -1.37 57.44 26.07
N SER A 156 -1.41 57.51 24.74
CA SER A 156 -0.89 58.63 23.95
C SER A 156 -1.63 59.93 24.17
N GLU A 157 -2.95 59.87 24.39
CA GLU A 157 -3.73 61.06 24.73
C GLU A 157 -3.46 61.55 26.17
N ALA A 158 -2.93 60.69 27.05
CA ALA A 158 -2.75 60.97 28.47
C ALA A 158 -1.31 61.35 28.91
N ALA A 159 -0.27 61.15 28.07
CA ALA A 159 1.12 61.39 28.46
C ALA A 159 2.00 61.90 27.30
N SER A 160 2.92 62.82 27.62
CA SER A 160 4.02 63.25 26.73
C SER A 160 4.86 62.03 26.33
N PHE A 161 4.79 61.64 25.06
CA PHE A 161 5.34 60.39 24.53
C PHE A 161 6.89 60.42 24.48
N ASP A 162 7.56 59.54 25.22
CA ASP A 162 9.01 59.33 25.14
C ASP A 162 9.39 58.61 23.83
N ALA A 163 10.30 59.17 23.05
CA ALA A 163 10.75 58.62 21.76
C ALA A 163 11.29 57.17 21.85
N GLN A 164 11.89 56.81 22.99
CA GLN A 164 12.37 55.45 23.25
C GLN A 164 11.23 54.44 23.36
N ARG A 165 10.09 54.83 23.92
CA ARG A 165 8.92 53.96 24.09
C ARG A 165 8.16 53.79 22.77
N GLN A 166 8.10 54.83 21.94
CA GLN A 166 7.58 54.75 20.57
C GLN A 166 8.39 53.77 19.70
N SER A 167 9.73 53.80 19.81
CA SER A 167 10.61 52.85 19.11
C SER A 167 10.40 51.39 19.56
N GLN A 168 10.06 51.16 20.84
CA GLN A 168 9.77 49.83 21.35
C GLN A 168 8.43 49.29 20.84
N LEU A 169 7.37 50.10 20.88
CA LEU A 169 6.06 49.74 20.32
C LEU A 169 6.15 49.43 18.82
N GLN A 170 6.89 50.24 18.07
CA GLN A 170 7.05 50.04 16.62
C GLN A 170 7.83 48.75 16.31
N ARG A 171 8.82 48.39 17.14
CA ARG A 171 9.53 47.10 17.02
C ARG A 171 8.62 45.91 17.34
N GLN A 172 7.78 46.03 18.35
CA GLN A 172 6.82 44.98 18.74
C GLN A 172 5.75 44.77 17.65
N GLN A 173 5.20 45.85 17.09
CA GLN A 173 4.30 45.78 15.93
C GLN A 173 4.98 45.11 14.72
N GLN A 174 6.22 45.48 14.40
CA GLN A 174 6.94 44.85 13.29
C GLN A 174 7.18 43.35 13.51
N ALA A 175 7.48 42.94 14.75
CA ALA A 175 7.62 41.53 15.10
C ALA A 175 6.29 40.77 14.95
N ASN A 176 5.19 41.32 15.46
CA ASN A 176 3.86 40.73 15.34
C ASN A 176 3.40 40.62 13.88
N VAL A 177 3.63 41.67 13.06
CA VAL A 177 3.31 41.65 11.63
C VAL A 177 4.11 40.57 10.89
N ARG A 178 5.39 40.40 11.23
CA ARG A 178 6.23 39.36 10.64
C ARG A 178 5.73 37.96 11.00
N GLU A 179 5.44 37.72 12.28
CA GLU A 179 4.88 36.45 12.74
C GLU A 179 3.54 36.14 12.07
N MET A 180 2.65 37.13 11.96
CA MET A 180 1.37 36.98 11.29
C MET A 180 1.52 36.65 9.80
N LYS A 181 2.53 37.24 9.14
CA LYS A 181 2.86 36.91 7.75
C LYS A 181 3.35 35.47 7.61
N GLU A 182 4.30 35.05 8.44
CA GLU A 182 4.84 33.68 8.44
C GLU A 182 3.74 32.64 8.70
N ARG A 183 2.84 32.92 9.66
CA ARG A 183 1.65 32.09 9.93
C ARG A 183 0.68 32.04 8.75
N THR A 184 0.50 33.15 8.03
CA THR A 184 -0.40 33.19 6.87
C THR A 184 0.16 32.37 5.70
N GLU A 185 1.46 32.45 5.45
CA GLU A 185 2.14 31.68 4.40
C GLU A 185 2.05 30.17 4.70
N ALA A 186 2.33 29.77 5.94
CA ALA A 186 2.19 28.37 6.39
C ALA A 186 0.74 27.86 6.26
N LEU A 187 -0.25 28.68 6.61
CA LEU A 187 -1.65 28.33 6.48
C LEU A 187 -2.06 28.15 5.01
N GLN A 188 -1.57 29.01 4.11
CA GLN A 188 -1.82 28.89 2.69
C GLN A 188 -1.20 27.62 2.10
N GLU A 189 0.00 27.25 2.54
CA GLU A 189 0.64 25.98 2.17
C GLU A 189 -0.20 24.78 2.62
N LEU A 190 -0.64 24.78 3.88
CA LEU A 190 -1.52 23.75 4.43
C LEU A 190 -2.85 23.65 3.66
N GLU A 191 -3.43 24.77 3.21
CA GLU A 191 -4.65 24.76 2.39
C GLU A 191 -4.43 24.12 1.01
N ARG A 192 -3.26 24.33 0.38
CA ARG A 192 -2.89 23.67 -0.89
C ARG A 192 -2.71 22.16 -0.69
N ASP A 193 -2.03 21.80 0.39
CA ASP A 193 -1.81 20.43 0.82
C ASP A 193 -3.14 19.67 1.01
N ILE A 194 -4.14 20.29 1.65
CA ILE A 194 -5.49 19.71 1.79
C ILE A 194 -6.17 19.51 0.42
N ALA A 195 -5.99 20.45 -0.51
CA ALA A 195 -6.55 20.35 -1.86
C ALA A 195 -5.88 19.22 -2.69
N ASP A 196 -4.58 19.00 -2.49
CA ASP A 196 -3.85 17.90 -3.12
C ASP A 196 -4.36 16.54 -2.64
N VAL A 197 -4.59 16.37 -1.33
CA VAL A 197 -5.21 15.15 -0.77
C VAL A 197 -6.59 14.90 -1.38
N GLN A 198 -7.39 15.95 -1.58
CA GLN A 198 -8.70 15.83 -2.22
C GLN A 198 -8.61 15.34 -3.67
N THR A 199 -7.58 15.77 -4.40
CA THR A 199 -7.31 15.30 -5.76
C THR A 199 -6.96 13.82 -5.76
N ILE A 200 -6.08 13.39 -4.86
CA ILE A 200 -5.72 11.97 -4.68
C ILE A 200 -6.95 11.14 -4.34
N PHE A 201 -7.85 11.64 -3.49
CA PHE A 201 -9.12 10.96 -3.17
C PHE A 201 -9.96 10.69 -4.41
N THR A 202 -10.04 11.66 -5.32
CA THR A 202 -10.81 11.53 -6.55
C THR A 202 -10.19 10.50 -7.49
N ASP A 203 -8.86 10.49 -7.58
CA ASP A 203 -8.13 9.49 -8.38
C ASP A 203 -8.27 8.08 -7.82
N LEU A 204 -8.22 7.93 -6.50
CA LEU A 204 -8.38 6.65 -5.82
C LEU A 204 -9.83 6.16 -5.87
N ALA A 205 -10.81 7.06 -5.77
CA ALA A 205 -12.22 6.73 -5.99
C ALA A 205 -12.46 6.17 -7.39
N ARG A 206 -11.76 6.67 -8.43
CA ARG A 206 -11.81 6.09 -9.78
C ARG A 206 -11.27 4.65 -9.80
N ILE A 207 -10.14 4.39 -9.15
CA ILE A 207 -9.55 3.03 -9.04
C ILE A 207 -10.51 2.04 -8.37
N VAL A 208 -11.27 2.50 -7.38
CA VAL A 208 -12.25 1.67 -6.66
C VAL A 208 -13.59 1.58 -7.42
N HIS A 209 -14.01 2.64 -8.13
CA HIS A 209 -15.29 2.68 -8.85
C HIS A 209 -15.29 1.90 -10.17
N ASP A 210 -14.15 1.79 -10.86
CA ASP A 210 -13.98 0.93 -12.05
C ASP A 210 -14.17 -0.58 -11.74
N GLN A 211 -14.52 -0.93 -10.50
CA GLN A 211 -14.83 -2.29 -10.05
C GLN A 211 -16.32 -2.63 -10.11
N GLY A 212 -17.19 -1.76 -10.64
CA GLY A 212 -18.64 -1.95 -10.65
C GLY A 212 -19.25 -2.95 -11.64
N GLU A 213 -18.50 -3.51 -12.60
CA GLU A 213 -19.06 -4.43 -13.63
C GLU A 213 -18.54 -5.88 -13.56
N MET A 214 -17.85 -6.27 -12.48
CA MET A 214 -17.50 -7.68 -12.25
C MET A 214 -17.47 -8.01 -10.75
N VAL A 215 -18.55 -7.66 -10.04
CA VAL A 215 -18.84 -8.14 -8.68
C VAL A 215 -19.95 -9.19 -8.75
N GLU A 216 -19.66 -10.32 -9.39
CA GLU A 216 -20.39 -11.59 -9.24
C GLU A 216 -19.36 -12.74 -9.30
N SER A 217 -18.54 -12.91 -8.25
CA SER A 217 -17.80 -14.16 -7.97
C SER A 217 -17.15 -14.14 -6.58
N ILE A 218 -17.85 -13.57 -5.57
CA ILE A 218 -17.44 -13.64 -4.16
C ILE A 218 -18.02 -14.87 -3.44
N GLU A 219 -18.82 -15.71 -4.12
CA GLU A 219 -19.30 -16.98 -3.54
C GLU A 219 -18.56 -18.24 -4.03
N GLU A 220 -17.76 -18.20 -5.11
CA GLU A 220 -17.19 -19.45 -5.67
C GLU A 220 -15.72 -19.75 -5.28
N ASN A 221 -15.01 -18.82 -4.61
CA ASN A 221 -13.57 -18.99 -4.37
C ASN A 221 -13.16 -19.22 -2.91
N VAL A 222 -14.10 -19.29 -1.97
CA VAL A 222 -13.81 -19.82 -0.62
C VAL A 222 -13.59 -21.34 -0.69
N ASP A 223 -14.21 -22.04 -1.65
CA ASP A 223 -13.97 -23.47 -1.90
C ASP A 223 -12.56 -23.77 -2.46
N MET A 224 -11.94 -22.84 -3.18
CA MET A 224 -10.60 -23.04 -3.76
C MET A 224 -9.45 -22.81 -2.77
N ALA A 225 -9.69 -22.11 -1.65
CA ALA A 225 -8.70 -21.97 -0.58
C ALA A 225 -8.62 -23.25 0.28
N GLN A 226 -9.73 -23.98 0.42
CA GLN A 226 -9.74 -25.29 1.07
C GLN A 226 -9.03 -26.36 0.21
N ILE A 227 -9.11 -26.26 -1.12
CA ILE A 227 -8.45 -27.18 -2.06
C ILE A 227 -6.92 -27.01 -2.10
N ARG A 228 -6.37 -25.81 -1.81
CA ARG A 228 -4.90 -25.61 -1.80
C ARG A 228 -4.21 -26.17 -0.55
N VAL A 229 -4.93 -26.40 0.55
CA VAL A 229 -4.39 -27.14 1.71
C VAL A 229 -4.43 -28.65 1.45
N GLU A 230 -5.41 -29.14 0.70
CA GLU A 230 -5.52 -30.56 0.30
C GLU A 230 -4.50 -30.95 -0.80
N GLN A 231 -4.13 -30.00 -1.67
CA GLN A 231 -3.10 -30.20 -2.70
C GLN A 231 -1.65 -30.12 -2.17
N GLY A 232 -1.41 -29.39 -1.08
CA GLY A 232 -0.12 -29.41 -0.38
C GLY A 232 0.17 -30.76 0.29
N ALA A 233 -0.88 -31.43 0.79
CA ALA A 233 -0.78 -32.77 1.38
C ALA A 233 -0.54 -33.88 0.33
N THR A 234 -1.11 -33.74 -0.87
CA THR A 234 -0.95 -34.75 -1.94
C THR A 234 0.40 -34.67 -2.67
N GLN A 235 1.03 -33.49 -2.77
CA GLN A 235 2.39 -33.38 -3.29
C GLN A 235 3.43 -33.98 -2.32
N LEU A 236 3.21 -33.87 -1.01
CA LEU A 236 4.01 -34.56 0.02
C LEU A 236 3.79 -36.09 -0.02
N GLN A 237 2.56 -36.58 -0.23
CA GLN A 237 2.30 -38.02 -0.38
C GLN A 237 2.86 -38.60 -1.70
N GLN A 238 2.80 -37.88 -2.82
CA GLN A 238 3.42 -38.33 -4.07
C GLN A 238 4.93 -38.37 -3.97
N ALA A 239 5.58 -37.39 -3.33
CA ALA A 239 7.03 -37.42 -3.10
C ALA A 239 7.46 -38.66 -2.29
N VAL A 240 6.72 -39.02 -1.24
CA VAL A 240 6.98 -40.23 -0.44
C VAL A 240 6.67 -41.52 -1.22
N TYR A 241 5.61 -41.54 -2.04
CA TYR A 241 5.26 -42.68 -2.87
C TYR A 241 6.31 -42.95 -3.95
N TYR A 242 6.77 -41.93 -4.68
CA TYR A 242 7.84 -42.06 -5.68
C TYR A 242 9.17 -42.48 -5.05
N GLN A 243 9.52 -41.96 -3.86
CA GLN A 243 10.71 -42.38 -3.13
C GLN A 243 10.63 -43.83 -2.64
N SER A 244 9.45 -44.32 -2.23
CA SER A 244 9.24 -45.71 -1.82
C SER A 244 9.33 -46.71 -2.98
N GLN A 245 8.80 -46.36 -4.15
CA GLN A 245 8.87 -47.18 -5.36
C GLN A 245 10.29 -47.22 -5.93
N ALA A 246 11.02 -46.11 -5.87
CA ALA A 246 12.44 -46.08 -6.25
C ALA A 246 13.30 -47.00 -5.36
N ARG A 247 13.03 -47.07 -4.05
CA ARG A 247 13.73 -48.00 -3.13
C ARG A 247 13.44 -49.47 -3.43
N LYS A 248 12.19 -49.83 -3.72
CA LYS A 248 11.81 -51.21 -4.09
C LYS A 248 12.46 -51.64 -5.40
N LYS A 249 12.50 -50.76 -6.42
CA LYS A 249 13.18 -51.01 -7.69
C LYS A 249 14.70 -51.19 -7.53
N LYS A 250 15.35 -50.36 -6.69
CA LYS A 250 16.77 -50.52 -6.37
C LYS A 250 17.08 -51.84 -5.66
N CYS A 251 16.22 -52.28 -4.74
CA CYS A 251 16.39 -53.56 -4.03
C CYS A 251 16.19 -54.77 -4.95
N MET A 252 15.17 -54.77 -5.81
CA MET A 252 14.98 -55.78 -6.86
C MET A 252 16.19 -55.88 -7.80
N LEU A 253 16.75 -54.75 -8.22
CA LEU A 253 17.94 -54.71 -9.08
C LEU A 253 19.18 -55.30 -8.37
N LEU A 254 19.35 -55.03 -7.07
CA LEU A 254 20.43 -55.62 -6.27
C LEU A 254 20.29 -57.15 -6.14
N ILE A 255 19.09 -57.66 -5.87
CA ILE A 255 18.85 -59.12 -5.75
C ILE A 255 19.15 -59.83 -7.06
N PHE A 256 18.70 -59.27 -8.19
CA PHE A 256 19.01 -59.82 -9.51
C PHE A 256 20.53 -59.89 -9.76
N LEU A 257 21.26 -58.84 -9.40
CA LEU A 257 22.72 -58.79 -9.54
C LEU A 257 23.42 -59.83 -8.65
N CYS A 258 22.96 -60.04 -7.42
CA CYS A 258 23.49 -61.09 -6.54
C CYS A 258 23.25 -62.50 -7.10
N VAL A 259 22.06 -62.79 -7.62
CA VAL A 259 21.75 -64.10 -8.23
C VAL A 259 22.62 -64.32 -9.47
N PHE A 260 22.78 -63.29 -10.31
CA PHE A 260 23.63 -63.36 -11.49
C PHE A 260 25.09 -63.69 -11.14
N LEU A 261 25.64 -63.02 -10.12
CA LEU A 261 26.99 -63.31 -9.62
C LEU A 261 27.12 -64.73 -9.03
N LEU A 262 26.08 -65.21 -8.33
CA LEU A 262 26.06 -66.58 -7.80
C LEU A 262 26.08 -67.63 -8.91
N VAL A 263 25.30 -67.42 -9.97
CA VAL A 263 25.29 -68.32 -11.13
C VAL A 263 26.68 -68.38 -11.75
N ILE A 264 27.32 -67.23 -11.99
CA ILE A 264 28.69 -67.16 -12.53
C ILE A 264 29.69 -67.90 -11.63
N ALA A 265 29.61 -67.68 -10.31
CA ALA A 265 30.49 -68.35 -9.37
C ALA A 265 30.30 -69.88 -9.39
N LEU A 266 29.06 -70.36 -9.50
CA LEU A 266 28.75 -71.78 -9.60
C LEU A 266 29.22 -72.41 -10.92
N THR A 267 29.07 -71.72 -12.06
CA THR A 267 29.61 -72.21 -13.34
C THR A 267 31.14 -72.31 -13.28
N ILE A 268 31.81 -71.32 -12.70
CA ILE A 268 33.27 -71.37 -12.53
C ILE A 268 33.67 -72.53 -11.60
N TYR A 269 32.97 -72.71 -10.48
CA TYR A 269 33.24 -73.81 -9.54
C TYR A 269 33.09 -75.19 -10.20
N PHE A 270 32.00 -75.41 -10.94
CA PHE A 270 31.75 -76.67 -11.67
C PHE A 270 32.69 -76.88 -12.86
N TYR A 271 33.27 -75.81 -13.39
CA TYR A 271 34.23 -75.89 -14.49
C TYR A 271 35.66 -76.19 -14.00
N VAL A 272 36.01 -75.69 -12.80
CA VAL A 272 37.33 -75.89 -12.18
C VAL A 272 37.44 -77.23 -11.44
N LYS A 273 36.31 -77.78 -10.96
CA LYS A 273 36.24 -79.06 -10.27
C LYS A 273 35.89 -80.20 -11.21
#